data_AF-A0A935GU31-F1
#
_entry.id   AF-A0A935GU31-F1
#
_cell.length_a   1.000
_cell.length_b   1.000
_cell.length_c   1.000
_cell.angle_alpha   90.00
_cell.angle_beta   90.00
_cell.angle_gamma   90.00
#
_symmetry.space_group_name_H-M   'P 1'
#
loop_
_entity.id
_entity.type
_entity.pdbx_description
1 polymer ?
#
loop_
_entity_poly.entity_id
_entity_poly.type
_entity_poly.pdbx_seq_one_letter_code
_entity_poly.pdbx_strand_id
1 'polypeptide(L)'
;MIDSNDSPTDTSVIIDDAIDPSLDEDKSSTDLATKPWDPKDIRITTKTFTLREIYTQIVDGELDLAPDFQRSFVWKDKQQVRLIESILLGIPLPAFYFNQDVTGAHQVIDGVQRLTTLKHFMSNGLALNGDALEYLSKLKGTSYQTLDAATRRRFAGTQIVAHVIEPQTPAEVKYDIFNRVNTGGSPLSAQEIRHCMSKVHSRNFLNALVESESFNAVMGRAFWSKDASGQWIRNNQRMMDREMALRFCAFYTLPVEEYAKATSLDAFLLKFTQSIDHQHETNSTIDTGTMTAAFDRAMRNANEIMGRGAFRLWTPGESSRRGPLNRAIFESQAIALADYSLEQLQPHKQDIQNAFRQLFLNPDYDTAVRVGTGSFLNVSRRLNMPKAAIAKILS
;
A
#
# COMPACT_ATOMS: atom_id res chain seq x y z
N MET A 1 11.79 30.49 -53.29
CA MET A 1 11.95 31.60 -52.33
C MET A 1 10.72 31.62 -51.45
N ILE A 2 10.90 31.26 -50.17
CA ILE A 2 10.09 31.60 -48.98
C ILE A 2 8.67 31.02 -48.96
N ASP A 3 8.41 29.89 -48.30
CA ASP A 3 8.26 29.63 -46.85
C ASP A 3 6.98 30.16 -46.19
N SER A 4 6.54 29.36 -45.21
CA SER A 4 5.69 29.66 -44.04
C SER A 4 4.16 29.60 -44.19
N ASN A 5 3.58 28.44 -43.84
CA ASN A 5 2.79 28.35 -42.60
C ASN A 5 2.52 26.87 -42.28
N ASP A 6 3.49 26.23 -41.64
CA ASP A 6 3.31 24.93 -40.99
C ASP A 6 3.07 25.22 -39.50
N SER A 7 1.84 25.00 -39.04
CA SER A 7 1.50 25.10 -37.61
C SER A 7 1.95 23.80 -36.95
N PRO A 8 2.82 23.82 -35.92
CA PRO A 8 3.21 22.59 -35.27
C PRO A 8 2.05 22.11 -34.41
N THR A 9 1.32 21.08 -34.87
CA THR A 9 0.52 20.25 -33.98
C THR A 9 1.47 19.60 -32.99
N ASP A 10 1.49 20.15 -31.78
CA ASP A 10 2.18 19.63 -30.62
C ASP A 10 1.44 18.36 -30.14
N THR A 11 1.66 17.25 -30.84
CA THR A 11 1.32 15.91 -30.38
C THR A 11 2.31 15.52 -29.31
N SER A 12 2.11 16.05 -28.09
CA SER A 12 2.74 15.50 -26.90
C SER A 12 2.26 14.05 -26.75
N VAL A 13 3.10 13.11 -27.20
CA VAL A 13 2.90 11.68 -27.03
C VAL A 13 2.66 11.44 -25.54
N ILE A 14 1.46 10.96 -25.19
CA ILE A 14 1.16 10.42 -23.87
C ILE A 14 2.00 9.15 -23.76
N ILE A 15 3.25 9.30 -23.31
CA ILE A 15 4.10 8.18 -22.94
C ILE A 15 3.51 7.68 -21.64
N ASP A 16 2.79 6.57 -21.75
CA ASP A 16 2.18 5.85 -20.64
C ASP A 16 3.22 5.66 -19.53
N ASP A 17 2.90 6.09 -18.31
CA ASP A 17 3.73 5.91 -17.12
C ASP A 17 3.65 4.44 -16.70
N ALA A 18 4.11 3.55 -17.58
CA ALA A 18 4.09 2.12 -17.36
C ALA A 18 4.91 1.80 -16.12
N ILE A 19 4.24 1.17 -15.17
CA ILE A 19 4.85 0.56 -14.00
C ILE A 19 5.23 -0.86 -14.40
N ASP A 20 6.38 -1.34 -13.94
CA ASP A 20 6.80 -2.71 -14.26
C ASP A 20 5.76 -3.70 -13.71
N PRO A 21 5.03 -4.47 -14.56
CA PRO A 21 4.01 -5.39 -14.07
C PRO A 21 4.59 -6.62 -13.36
N SER A 22 5.93 -6.79 -13.34
CA SER A 22 6.60 -7.85 -12.57
C SER A 22 6.68 -7.58 -11.04
N LEU A 23 6.07 -6.49 -10.57
CA LEU A 23 6.14 -5.96 -9.20
C LEU A 23 5.36 -6.69 -8.10
N ASP A 24 5.00 -7.96 -8.31
CA ASP A 24 4.87 -8.89 -7.18
C ASP A 24 6.29 -9.46 -6.88
N GLU A 25 7.22 -8.56 -6.53
CA GLU A 25 8.63 -8.89 -6.19
C GLU A 25 8.73 -9.82 -4.96
N ASP A 26 7.63 -10.04 -4.25
CA ASP A 26 7.55 -10.87 -3.03
C ASP A 26 6.85 -12.22 -3.24
N LYS A 27 6.79 -12.76 -4.46
CA LYS A 27 6.86 -14.22 -4.55
C LYS A 27 8.29 -14.60 -4.24
N SER A 28 8.59 -14.77 -2.94
CA SER A 28 9.85 -15.28 -2.43
C SER A 28 10.30 -16.49 -3.26
N SER A 29 11.08 -16.26 -4.32
CA SER A 29 11.70 -17.29 -5.13
C SER A 29 13.05 -17.59 -4.52
N THR A 30 13.03 -18.01 -3.26
CA THR A 30 14.17 -18.65 -2.61
C THR A 30 13.63 -19.63 -1.60
N ASP A 31 14.07 -20.88 -1.72
CA ASP A 31 14.06 -21.93 -0.69
C ASP A 31 14.69 -21.44 0.64
N LEU A 32 14.02 -20.51 1.33
CA LEU A 32 14.35 -20.10 2.68
C LEU A 32 13.33 -20.78 3.58
N ALA A 33 13.84 -21.69 4.41
CA ALA A 33 13.08 -22.60 5.25
C ALA A 33 11.80 -21.96 5.78
N THR A 34 10.65 -22.44 5.31
CA THR A 34 9.38 -22.23 6.01
C THR A 34 9.60 -22.71 7.43
N LYS A 35 9.83 -21.78 8.36
CA LYS A 35 9.92 -22.13 9.77
C LYS A 35 8.52 -22.62 10.12
N PRO A 36 8.31 -23.91 10.40
CA PRO A 36 6.98 -24.38 10.72
C PRO A 36 6.55 -23.64 11.99
N TRP A 37 5.44 -22.91 11.88
CA TRP A 37 4.85 -22.22 13.03
C TRP A 37 4.47 -23.27 14.08
N ASP A 38 4.72 -22.98 15.36
CA ASP A 38 4.16 -23.80 16.43
C ASP A 38 2.65 -23.54 16.47
N PRO A 39 1.80 -24.55 16.24
CA PRO A 39 0.34 -24.37 16.32
C PRO A 39 -0.13 -23.82 17.67
N LYS A 40 0.66 -23.95 18.74
CA LYS A 40 0.36 -23.40 20.08
C LYS A 40 0.40 -21.88 20.14
N ASP A 41 1.15 -21.26 19.23
CA ASP A 41 1.27 -19.80 19.14
C ASP A 41 0.14 -19.18 18.31
N ILE A 42 -0.66 -20.01 17.64
CA ILE A 42 -1.79 -19.56 16.81
C ILE A 42 -3.07 -19.59 17.64
N ARG A 43 -3.59 -18.42 17.98
CA ARG A 43 -4.84 -18.28 18.73
C ARG A 43 -5.89 -17.58 17.89
N ILE A 44 -6.87 -18.34 17.45
CA ILE A 44 -8.03 -17.85 16.71
C ILE A 44 -9.29 -18.30 17.45
N THR A 45 -10.12 -17.36 17.85
CA THR A 45 -11.41 -17.65 18.48
C THR A 45 -12.56 -17.31 17.55
N THR A 46 -13.61 -18.13 17.57
CA THR A 46 -14.83 -17.84 16.82
C THR A 46 -15.77 -17.04 17.72
N LYS A 47 -16.10 -15.82 17.31
CA LYS A 47 -17.05 -14.94 17.99
C LYS A 47 -18.24 -14.66 17.09
N THR A 48 -19.40 -14.43 17.70
CA THR A 48 -20.60 -13.95 17.01
C THR A 48 -20.86 -12.50 17.39
N PHE A 49 -21.28 -11.71 16.40
CA PHE A 49 -21.62 -10.31 16.60
C PHE A 49 -22.96 -10.02 15.95
N THR A 50 -23.80 -9.21 16.60
CA THR A 50 -24.99 -8.68 15.93
C THR A 50 -24.61 -7.57 14.96
N LEU A 51 -25.41 -7.35 13.90
CA LEU A 51 -25.19 -6.22 12.99
C LEU A 51 -25.24 -4.87 13.72
N ARG A 52 -26.03 -4.76 14.80
CA ARG A 52 -26.03 -3.58 15.66
C ARG A 52 -24.70 -3.37 16.37
N GLU A 53 -24.12 -4.40 16.96
CA GLU A 53 -22.81 -4.31 17.62
C GLU A 53 -21.74 -3.90 16.63
N ILE A 54 -21.69 -4.56 15.47
CA ILE A 54 -20.74 -4.24 14.40
C ILE A 54 -20.88 -2.79 13.95
N TYR A 55 -22.10 -2.32 13.71
CA TYR A 55 -22.34 -0.92 13.34
C TYR A 55 -21.83 0.05 14.41
N THR A 56 -22.11 -0.25 15.68
CA THR A 56 -21.70 0.59 16.83
C THR A 56 -20.17 0.62 16.94
N GLN A 57 -19.51 -0.53 16.89
CA GLN A 57 -18.05 -0.63 16.92
C GLN A 57 -17.39 0.12 15.77
N ILE A 58 -17.99 0.09 14.57
CA ILE A 58 -17.47 0.86 13.42
C ILE A 58 -17.62 2.38 13.64
N VAL A 59 -18.74 2.82 14.22
CA VAL A 59 -19.00 4.25 14.47
C VAL A 59 -18.10 4.77 15.59
N ASP A 60 -17.90 3.98 16.64
CA ASP A 60 -17.09 4.32 17.80
C ASP A 60 -15.59 4.17 17.54
N GLY A 61 -15.20 3.59 16.39
CA GLY A 61 -13.80 3.38 16.01
C GLY A 61 -13.16 2.14 16.64
N GLU A 62 -13.93 1.30 17.31
CA GLU A 62 -13.50 0.02 17.89
C GLU A 62 -13.33 -1.10 16.84
N LEU A 63 -13.99 -0.98 15.68
CA LEU A 63 -13.80 -1.86 14.52
C LEU A 63 -13.28 -1.05 13.33
N ASP A 64 -11.97 -1.14 13.10
CA ASP A 64 -11.28 -0.47 12.00
C ASP A 64 -11.53 -1.19 10.67
N LEU A 65 -12.25 -0.50 9.76
CA LEU A 65 -12.50 -0.96 8.38
C LEU A 65 -11.33 -0.64 7.42
N ALA A 66 -10.24 -0.06 7.92
CA ALA A 66 -9.10 0.44 7.15
C ALA A 66 -9.54 1.37 6.00
N PRO A 67 -9.87 2.66 6.30
CA PRO A 67 -10.55 3.59 5.39
C PRO A 67 -9.89 3.76 4.02
N ASP A 68 -8.57 3.55 3.92
CA ASP A 68 -7.85 3.63 2.66
C ASP A 68 -8.25 2.55 1.64
N PHE A 69 -8.74 1.39 2.11
CA PHE A 69 -9.38 0.39 1.23
C PHE A 69 -10.79 0.77 0.81
N GLN A 70 -11.45 1.66 1.55
CA GLN A 70 -12.77 2.17 1.19
C GLN A 70 -12.71 3.15 0.02
N ARG A 71 -11.56 3.81 -0.22
CA ARG A 71 -11.32 4.59 -1.45
C ARG A 71 -11.33 3.72 -2.70
N SER A 72 -11.01 2.44 -2.54
CA SER A 72 -11.13 1.37 -3.54
C SER A 72 -12.39 0.53 -3.33
N PHE A 73 -13.46 1.07 -2.76
CA PHE A 73 -14.74 0.36 -2.66
C PHE A 73 -15.27 0.07 -4.06
N VAL A 74 -15.08 -1.17 -4.51
CA VAL A 74 -15.39 -1.61 -5.89
C VAL A 74 -16.80 -2.19 -6.03
N TRP A 75 -17.50 -2.43 -4.91
CA TRP A 75 -18.84 -3.01 -4.96
C TRP A 75 -19.85 -2.05 -5.59
N LYS A 76 -20.38 -2.46 -6.74
CA LYS A 76 -21.45 -1.73 -7.42
C LYS A 76 -22.76 -1.83 -6.61
N ASP A 77 -23.67 -0.89 -6.84
CA ASP A 77 -25.00 -0.83 -6.21
C ASP A 77 -25.70 -2.21 -6.16
N LYS A 78 -25.67 -2.95 -7.28
CA LYS A 78 -26.24 -4.30 -7.37
C LYS A 78 -25.69 -5.29 -6.34
N GLN A 79 -24.38 -5.28 -6.09
CA GLN A 79 -23.76 -6.18 -5.11
C GLN A 79 -24.15 -5.79 -3.68
N GLN A 80 -24.22 -4.48 -3.42
CA GLN A 80 -24.63 -3.95 -2.13
C GLN A 80 -26.08 -4.36 -1.80
N VAL A 81 -27.01 -4.11 -2.73
CA VAL A 81 -28.43 -4.44 -2.56
C VAL A 81 -28.64 -5.94 -2.36
N ARG A 82 -27.95 -6.80 -3.12
CA ARG A 82 -28.03 -8.26 -2.97
C ARG A 82 -27.54 -8.76 -1.62
N LEU A 83 -26.51 -8.12 -1.04
CA LEU A 83 -26.07 -8.45 0.32
C LEU A 83 -27.18 -8.12 1.33
N ILE A 84 -27.76 -6.93 1.24
CA ILE A 84 -28.84 -6.52 2.16
C ILE A 84 -30.06 -7.43 2.01
N GLU A 85 -30.46 -7.76 0.78
CA GLU A 85 -31.54 -8.70 0.50
C GLU A 85 -31.29 -10.08 1.11
N SER A 86 -30.07 -10.61 0.96
CA SER A 86 -29.67 -11.90 1.53
C SER A 86 -29.84 -11.94 3.06
N ILE A 87 -29.46 -10.86 3.74
CA ILE A 87 -29.61 -10.73 5.20
C ILE A 87 -31.09 -10.65 5.60
N LEU A 88 -31.89 -9.91 4.83
CA LEU A 88 -33.33 -9.77 5.08
C LEU A 88 -34.09 -11.09 4.88
N LEU A 89 -33.58 -11.95 3.99
CA LEU A 89 -34.03 -13.33 3.74
C LEU A 89 -33.52 -14.33 4.80
N GLY A 90 -32.59 -13.94 5.66
CA GLY A 90 -31.99 -14.82 6.67
C GLY A 90 -30.94 -15.78 6.11
N ILE A 91 -30.37 -15.47 4.95
CA ILE A 91 -29.27 -16.25 4.37
C ILE A 91 -27.99 -15.94 5.16
N PRO A 92 -27.27 -16.96 5.67
CA PRO A 92 -26.05 -16.74 6.45
C PRO A 92 -24.96 -16.16 5.58
N LEU A 93 -24.22 -15.19 6.14
CA LEU A 93 -23.06 -14.61 5.48
C LEU A 93 -21.84 -15.52 5.66
N PRO A 94 -20.89 -15.54 4.70
CA PRO A 94 -19.59 -16.15 4.92
C PRO A 94 -18.91 -15.57 6.18
N ALA A 95 -18.07 -16.37 6.84
CA ALA A 95 -17.34 -15.91 8.02
C ALA A 95 -16.51 -14.64 7.70
N PHE A 96 -16.32 -13.82 8.71
CA PHE A 96 -15.42 -12.68 8.70
C PHE A 96 -14.12 -13.05 9.41
N TYR A 97 -13.07 -12.30 9.16
CA TYR A 97 -11.80 -12.44 9.89
C TYR A 97 -11.44 -11.08 10.48
N PHE A 98 -11.14 -11.05 11.78
CA PHE A 98 -10.70 -9.85 12.49
C PHE A 98 -9.34 -10.08 13.14
N ASN A 99 -8.50 -9.06 13.17
CA ASN A 99 -7.32 -8.99 14.02
C ASN A 99 -7.69 -8.22 15.28
N GLN A 100 -7.44 -8.78 16.46
CA GLN A 100 -7.65 -8.09 17.73
C GLN A 100 -6.32 -7.53 18.25
N ASP A 101 -6.35 -6.30 18.76
CA ASP A 101 -5.21 -5.70 19.45
C ASP A 101 -5.31 -5.89 20.98
N VAL A 102 -4.26 -5.46 21.70
CA VAL A 102 -4.17 -5.61 23.16
C VAL A 102 -5.22 -4.81 23.94
N THR A 103 -5.82 -3.78 23.34
CA THR A 103 -6.91 -2.99 23.94
C THR A 103 -8.27 -3.65 23.76
N GLY A 104 -8.35 -4.62 22.84
CA GLY A 104 -9.58 -5.33 22.49
C GLY A 104 -10.25 -4.79 21.24
N ALA A 105 -9.75 -3.68 20.67
CA ALA A 105 -10.19 -3.17 19.38
C ALA A 105 -9.89 -4.18 18.26
N HIS A 106 -10.74 -4.14 17.24
CA HIS A 106 -10.70 -5.05 16.11
C HIS A 106 -10.34 -4.32 14.83
N GLN A 107 -9.73 -5.06 13.93
CA GLN A 107 -9.39 -4.62 12.60
C GLN A 107 -9.81 -5.66 11.59
N VAL A 108 -10.51 -5.24 10.54
CA VAL A 108 -11.07 -6.15 9.56
C VAL A 108 -10.00 -6.70 8.63
N ILE A 109 -9.91 -8.02 8.57
CA ILE A 109 -9.00 -8.76 7.68
C ILE A 109 -9.73 -9.15 6.39
N ASP A 110 -10.93 -9.69 6.54
CA ASP A 110 -11.81 -10.07 5.43
C ASP A 110 -13.22 -9.56 5.66
N GLY A 111 -13.88 -9.18 4.56
CA GLY A 111 -15.25 -8.68 4.57
C GLY A 111 -15.40 -7.16 4.64
N VAL A 112 -14.33 -6.39 4.37
CA VAL A 112 -14.36 -4.92 4.36
C VAL A 112 -15.50 -4.37 3.48
N GLN A 113 -15.69 -4.89 2.27
CA GLN A 113 -16.78 -4.46 1.36
C GLN A 113 -18.17 -4.78 1.93
N ARG A 114 -18.30 -5.95 2.56
CA ARG A 114 -19.55 -6.39 3.21
C ARG A 114 -19.88 -5.49 4.39
N LEU A 115 -18.94 -5.28 5.31
CA LEU A 115 -19.14 -4.42 6.48
C LEU A 115 -19.34 -2.95 6.12
N THR A 116 -18.64 -2.46 5.09
CA THR A 116 -18.85 -1.09 4.58
C THR A 116 -20.26 -0.93 4.00
N THR A 117 -20.75 -1.91 3.25
CA THR A 117 -22.14 -1.92 2.75
C THR A 117 -23.16 -1.90 3.90
N LEU A 118 -22.91 -2.69 4.94
CA LEU A 118 -23.79 -2.74 6.12
C LEU A 118 -23.82 -1.41 6.87
N LYS A 119 -22.65 -0.81 7.09
CA LYS A 119 -22.53 0.55 7.63
C LYS A 119 -23.34 1.54 6.78
N HIS A 120 -23.14 1.51 5.46
CA HIS A 120 -23.78 2.42 4.51
C HIS A 120 -25.31 2.31 4.52
N PHE A 121 -25.85 1.08 4.58
CA PHE A 121 -27.28 0.86 4.70
C PHE A 121 -27.81 1.34 6.05
N MET A 122 -27.18 0.95 7.17
CA MET A 122 -27.63 1.32 8.51
C MET A 122 -27.51 2.83 8.80
N SER A 123 -26.58 3.52 8.14
CA SER A 123 -26.46 4.97 8.17
C SER A 123 -27.31 5.68 7.11
N ASN A 124 -28.28 4.99 6.49
CA ASN A 124 -29.20 5.54 5.49
C ASN A 124 -28.58 6.04 4.18
N GLY A 125 -27.31 5.73 3.89
CA GLY A 125 -26.67 6.11 2.63
C GLY A 125 -27.02 5.18 1.45
N LEU A 126 -27.57 3.99 1.72
CA LEU A 126 -28.03 3.05 0.71
C LEU A 126 -29.55 2.85 0.77
N ALA A 127 -30.21 2.96 -0.38
CA ALA A 127 -31.61 2.55 -0.58
C ALA A 127 -31.67 1.30 -1.47
N LEU A 128 -32.65 0.43 -1.25
CA LEU A 128 -32.78 -0.82 -2.00
C LEU A 128 -33.28 -0.56 -3.42
N ASN A 129 -32.36 -0.55 -4.38
CA ASN A 129 -32.70 -0.43 -5.78
C ASN A 129 -33.50 -1.65 -6.26
N GLY A 130 -34.70 -1.40 -6.79
CA GLY A 130 -35.61 -2.44 -7.25
C GLY A 130 -35.05 -3.33 -8.36
N ASP A 131 -34.18 -2.78 -9.21
CA ASP A 131 -33.61 -3.52 -10.36
C ASP A 131 -32.51 -4.51 -9.91
N ALA A 132 -32.06 -4.40 -8.66
CA ALA A 132 -31.08 -5.29 -8.05
C ALA A 132 -31.69 -6.31 -7.08
N LEU A 133 -32.97 -6.16 -6.71
CA LEU A 133 -33.71 -7.10 -5.86
C LEU A 133 -34.21 -8.29 -6.68
N GLU A 134 -34.05 -9.49 -6.15
CA GLU A 134 -34.49 -10.73 -6.80
C GLU A 134 -35.77 -11.31 -6.19
N TYR A 135 -35.97 -11.12 -4.88
CA TYR A 135 -37.04 -11.75 -4.12
C TYR A 135 -37.92 -10.75 -3.36
N LEU A 136 -37.32 -9.69 -2.82
CA LEU A 136 -37.97 -8.73 -1.93
C LEU A 136 -38.41 -7.45 -2.66
N SER A 137 -38.98 -7.56 -3.85
CA SER A 137 -39.37 -6.42 -4.71
C SER A 137 -40.26 -5.37 -4.01
N LYS A 138 -41.04 -5.77 -3.00
CA LYS A 138 -41.85 -4.88 -2.15
C LYS A 138 -41.03 -3.87 -1.33
N LEU A 139 -39.73 -4.13 -1.15
CA LEU A 139 -38.80 -3.25 -0.44
C LEU A 139 -38.08 -2.26 -1.36
N LYS A 140 -38.44 -2.20 -2.65
CA LYS A 140 -37.91 -1.23 -3.60
C LYS A 140 -38.00 0.20 -3.05
N GLY A 141 -36.88 0.91 -3.09
CA GLY A 141 -36.74 2.30 -2.65
C GLY A 141 -36.65 2.47 -1.13
N THR A 142 -36.75 1.41 -0.34
CA THR A 142 -36.62 1.51 1.12
C THR A 142 -35.16 1.66 1.54
N SER A 143 -34.90 2.57 2.47
CA SER A 143 -33.68 2.67 3.26
C SER A 143 -33.89 2.08 4.65
N TYR A 144 -32.80 1.94 5.42
CA TYR A 144 -32.86 1.37 6.78
C TYR A 144 -33.88 2.06 7.70
N GLN A 145 -33.99 3.39 7.67
CA GLN A 145 -34.98 4.12 8.49
C GLN A 145 -36.42 3.93 8.03
N THR A 146 -36.65 3.70 6.73
CA THR A 146 -38.00 3.48 6.17
C THR A 146 -38.50 2.05 6.31
N LEU A 147 -37.64 1.10 6.71
CA LEU A 147 -38.07 -0.26 7.06
C LEU A 147 -39.04 -0.23 8.24
N ASP A 148 -40.04 -1.11 8.18
CA ASP A 148 -40.93 -1.32 9.32
C ASP A 148 -40.14 -1.77 10.56
N ALA A 149 -40.69 -1.48 11.74
CA ALA A 149 -39.98 -1.69 12.99
C ALA A 149 -39.63 -3.16 13.25
N ALA A 150 -40.38 -4.13 12.72
CA ALA A 150 -40.09 -5.55 12.89
C ALA A 150 -38.94 -5.99 11.98
N THR A 151 -38.97 -5.62 10.70
CA THR A 151 -37.90 -5.93 9.74
C THR A 151 -36.58 -5.28 10.14
N ARG A 152 -36.59 -4.01 10.58
CA ARG A 152 -35.39 -3.33 11.06
C ARG A 152 -34.81 -3.98 12.32
N ARG A 153 -35.65 -4.43 13.26
CA ARG A 153 -35.20 -5.20 14.44
C ARG A 153 -34.58 -6.53 14.04
N ARG A 154 -35.20 -7.26 13.10
CA ARG A 154 -34.67 -8.52 12.58
C ARG A 154 -33.31 -8.32 11.91
N PHE A 155 -33.20 -7.33 11.02
CA PHE A 155 -31.94 -6.99 10.35
C PHE A 155 -30.84 -6.65 11.37
N ALA A 156 -31.10 -5.73 12.30
CA ALA A 156 -30.11 -5.32 13.30
C ALA A 156 -29.68 -6.47 14.24
N GLY A 157 -30.58 -7.43 14.49
CA GLY A 157 -30.33 -8.60 15.31
C GLY A 157 -29.67 -9.78 14.57
N THR A 158 -29.50 -9.70 13.25
CA THR A 158 -28.79 -10.75 12.50
C THR A 158 -27.38 -10.91 13.06
N GLN A 159 -26.99 -12.15 13.30
CA GLN A 159 -25.66 -12.50 13.78
C GLN A 159 -24.72 -12.79 12.61
N ILE A 160 -23.50 -12.27 12.70
CA ILE A 160 -22.38 -12.66 11.83
C ILE A 160 -21.37 -13.45 12.66
N VAL A 161 -20.67 -14.37 12.00
CA VAL A 161 -19.58 -15.15 12.59
C VAL A 161 -18.26 -14.55 12.17
N ALA A 162 -17.37 -14.27 13.12
CA ALA A 162 -16.02 -13.81 12.85
C ALA A 162 -14.99 -14.70 13.55
N HIS A 163 -13.94 -15.05 12.81
CA HIS A 163 -12.73 -15.64 13.35
C HIS A 163 -11.79 -14.52 13.77
N VAL A 164 -11.58 -14.38 15.07
CA VAL A 164 -10.80 -13.32 15.69
C VAL A 164 -9.41 -13.85 16.02
N ILE A 165 -8.39 -13.30 15.37
CA ILE A 165 -6.99 -13.60 15.66
C ILE A 165 -6.59 -12.81 16.91
N GLU A 166 -6.22 -13.51 17.97
CA GLU A 166 -5.96 -12.89 19.26
C GLU A 166 -4.61 -12.15 19.30
N PRO A 167 -4.43 -11.18 20.21
CA PRO A 167 -3.21 -10.37 20.31
C PRO A 167 -1.93 -11.19 20.53
N GLN A 168 -2.03 -12.36 21.15
CA GLN A 168 -0.91 -13.25 21.46
C GLN A 168 -0.34 -13.95 20.22
N THR A 169 -1.09 -13.99 19.11
CA THR A 169 -0.60 -14.59 17.86
C THR A 169 0.54 -13.73 17.30
N PRO A 170 1.74 -14.27 17.02
CA PRO A 170 2.86 -13.49 16.51
C PRO A 170 2.52 -12.75 15.21
N ALA A 171 3.08 -11.54 15.03
CA ALA A 171 2.73 -10.69 13.90
C ALA A 171 3.02 -11.33 12.52
N GLU A 172 4.13 -12.05 12.37
CA GLU A 172 4.45 -12.78 11.14
C GLU A 172 3.40 -13.88 10.85
N VAL A 173 2.89 -14.55 11.89
CA VAL A 173 1.80 -15.53 11.73
C VAL A 173 0.49 -14.85 11.34
N LYS A 174 0.19 -13.69 11.94
CA LYS A 174 -0.98 -12.88 11.56
C LYS A 174 -0.92 -12.51 10.07
N TYR A 175 0.25 -12.08 9.59
CA TYR A 175 0.49 -11.78 8.18
C TYR A 175 0.23 -12.98 7.27
N ASP A 176 0.76 -14.15 7.61
CA ASP A 176 0.55 -15.39 6.85
C ASP A 176 -0.92 -15.82 6.82
N ILE A 177 -1.63 -15.72 7.96
CA ILE A 177 -3.07 -15.99 8.02
C ILE A 177 -3.82 -15.02 7.10
N PHE A 178 -3.48 -13.73 7.15
CA PHE A 178 -4.05 -12.69 6.31
C PHE A 178 -3.87 -13.04 4.82
N ASN A 179 -2.63 -13.37 4.44
CA ASN A 179 -2.29 -13.73 3.06
C ASN A 179 -3.10 -14.95 2.60
N ARG A 180 -3.17 -16.00 3.42
CA ARG A 180 -3.94 -17.23 3.13
C ARG A 180 -5.44 -16.99 2.97
N VAL A 181 -6.04 -16.24 3.90
CA VAL A 181 -7.48 -15.93 3.85
C VAL A 181 -7.85 -15.11 2.61
N ASN A 182 -6.96 -14.21 2.16
CA ASN A 182 -7.20 -13.36 1.00
C ASN A 182 -6.90 -14.04 -0.36
N THR A 183 -6.48 -15.32 -0.39
CA THR A 183 -6.18 -16.03 -1.65
C THR A 183 -7.39 -16.41 -2.49
N GLY A 184 -8.60 -16.49 -1.89
CA GLY A 184 -9.82 -16.92 -2.60
C GLY A 184 -10.44 -15.86 -3.53
N GLY A 185 -10.00 -14.60 -3.45
CA GLY A 185 -10.50 -13.47 -4.25
C GLY A 185 -9.40 -12.80 -5.08
N SER A 186 -9.47 -11.48 -5.24
CA SER A 186 -8.32 -10.69 -5.70
C SER A 186 -7.32 -10.58 -4.54
N PRO A 187 -6.16 -11.26 -4.58
CA PRO A 187 -5.25 -11.29 -3.44
C PRO A 187 -4.73 -9.89 -3.15
N LEU A 188 -4.65 -9.49 -1.89
CA LEU A 188 -4.01 -8.23 -1.49
C LEU A 188 -2.49 -8.27 -1.73
N SER A 189 -1.88 -7.11 -1.95
CA SER A 189 -0.43 -6.96 -2.06
C SER A 189 0.19 -7.05 -0.68
N ALA A 190 1.48 -7.36 -0.61
CA ALA A 190 2.22 -7.39 0.65
C ALA A 190 2.07 -6.07 1.43
N GLN A 191 2.14 -4.94 0.72
CA GLN A 191 1.93 -3.61 1.32
C GLN A 191 0.49 -3.39 1.77
N GLU A 192 -0.51 -3.86 1.03
CA GLU A 192 -1.92 -3.79 1.45
C GLU A 192 -2.13 -4.56 2.75
N ILE A 193 -1.58 -5.77 2.88
CA ILE A 193 -1.63 -6.54 4.13
C ILE A 193 -0.93 -5.80 5.28
N ARG A 194 0.28 -5.28 5.05
CA ARG A 194 1.03 -4.51 6.08
C ARG A 194 0.28 -3.24 6.49
N HIS A 195 -0.37 -2.56 5.56
CA HIS A 195 -1.22 -1.40 5.84
C HIS A 195 -2.45 -1.80 6.65
N CYS A 196 -3.11 -2.92 6.31
CA CYS A 196 -4.16 -3.49 7.15
C CYS A 196 -3.64 -3.69 8.56
N MET A 197 -2.48 -4.31 8.77
CA MET A 197 -1.99 -4.64 10.13
C MET A 197 -1.42 -3.45 10.93
N SER A 198 -1.28 -2.27 10.33
CA SER A 198 -0.68 -1.10 10.97
C SER A 198 -1.73 -0.20 11.66
N LYS A 199 -1.29 0.71 12.53
CA LYS A 199 -2.16 1.67 13.23
C LYS A 199 -2.27 2.99 12.47
N VAL A 200 -3.24 3.81 12.86
CA VAL A 200 -3.52 5.14 12.27
C VAL A 200 -2.27 6.02 12.18
N HIS A 201 -1.36 5.93 13.15
CA HIS A 201 -0.15 6.74 13.19
C HIS A 201 0.79 6.47 11.99
N SER A 202 1.27 5.23 11.81
CA SER A 202 2.10 4.87 10.66
C SER A 202 1.40 5.09 9.32
N ARG A 203 0.09 4.83 9.24
CA ARG A 203 -0.71 5.06 8.02
C ARG A 203 -0.71 6.53 7.62
N ASN A 204 -1.01 7.42 8.57
CA ASN A 204 -1.04 8.85 8.33
C ASN A 204 0.35 9.38 7.99
N PHE A 205 1.39 8.91 8.67
CA PHE A 205 2.78 9.26 8.38
C PHE A 205 3.17 8.90 6.95
N LEU A 206 2.99 7.63 6.54
CA LEU A 206 3.31 7.20 5.17
C LEU A 206 2.45 7.93 4.12
N ASN A 207 1.18 8.17 4.42
CA ASN A 207 0.30 8.94 3.54
C ASN A 207 0.80 10.38 3.36
N ALA A 208 1.24 11.04 4.43
CA ALA A 208 1.78 12.39 4.36
C ALA A 208 3.03 12.48 3.47
N LEU A 209 3.90 11.45 3.50
CA LEU A 209 5.08 11.41 2.63
C LEU A 209 4.71 11.32 1.14
N VAL A 210 3.79 10.42 0.78
CA VAL A 210 3.42 10.19 -0.63
C VAL A 210 2.49 11.25 -1.21
N GLU A 211 1.85 12.05 -0.36
CA GLU A 211 1.04 13.22 -0.74
C GLU A 211 1.88 14.51 -0.78
N SER A 212 3.17 14.46 -0.41
CA SER A 212 4.05 15.64 -0.44
C SER A 212 4.24 16.20 -1.86
N GLU A 213 4.46 17.50 -1.96
CA GLU A 213 4.73 18.18 -3.23
C GLU A 213 5.98 17.63 -3.91
N SER A 214 7.05 17.38 -3.15
CA SER A 214 8.31 16.83 -3.66
C SER A 214 8.13 15.43 -4.28
N PHE A 215 7.33 14.57 -3.64
CA PHE A 215 7.04 13.24 -4.18
C PHE A 215 6.21 13.34 -5.46
N ASN A 216 5.15 14.15 -5.44
CA ASN A 216 4.32 14.35 -6.63
C ASN A 216 5.11 14.96 -7.81
N ALA A 217 6.04 15.89 -7.54
CA ALA A 217 6.89 16.50 -8.55
C ALA A 217 7.75 15.47 -9.30
N VAL A 218 8.45 14.60 -8.56
CA VAL A 218 9.35 13.60 -9.16
C VAL A 218 8.60 12.41 -9.78
N MET A 219 7.48 11.99 -9.18
CA MET A 219 6.70 10.85 -9.66
C MET A 219 5.80 11.20 -10.85
N GLY A 220 5.45 12.48 -11.01
CA GLY A 220 4.58 12.94 -12.08
C GLY A 220 3.22 12.26 -12.05
N ARG A 221 2.81 11.62 -13.16
CA ARG A 221 1.50 10.97 -13.30
C ARG A 221 1.51 9.47 -12.97
N ALA A 222 2.63 8.92 -12.49
CA ALA A 222 2.76 7.47 -12.22
C ALA A 222 1.68 6.91 -11.27
N PHE A 223 1.16 7.75 -10.38
CA PHE A 223 0.14 7.38 -9.41
C PHE A 223 -1.14 8.21 -9.57
N TRP A 224 -1.45 8.59 -10.80
CA TRP A 224 -2.66 9.33 -11.13
C TRP A 224 -3.37 8.61 -12.27
N SER A 225 -4.69 8.52 -12.20
CA SER A 225 -5.52 7.99 -13.28
C SER A 225 -6.75 8.86 -13.45
N LYS A 226 -7.40 8.79 -14.61
CA LYS A 226 -8.70 9.44 -14.80
C LYS A 226 -9.82 8.54 -14.33
N ASP A 227 -10.78 9.09 -13.60
CA ASP A 227 -12.03 8.40 -13.29
C ASP A 227 -12.98 8.36 -14.50
N ALA A 228 -14.18 7.81 -14.32
CA ALA A 228 -15.19 7.72 -15.37
C ALA A 228 -15.67 9.10 -15.89
N SER A 229 -15.46 10.17 -15.12
CA SER A 229 -15.77 11.55 -15.51
C SER A 229 -14.61 12.25 -16.24
N GLY A 230 -13.44 11.60 -16.31
CA GLY A 230 -12.23 12.16 -16.88
C GLY A 230 -11.41 13.00 -15.89
N GLN A 231 -11.82 13.08 -14.63
CA GLN A 231 -11.12 13.78 -13.57
C GLN A 231 -9.92 12.97 -13.08
N TRP A 232 -8.79 13.64 -12.87
CA TRP A 232 -7.61 12.99 -12.28
C TRP A 232 -7.87 12.67 -10.80
N ILE A 233 -7.71 11.40 -10.47
CA ILE A 233 -7.79 10.86 -9.13
C ILE A 233 -6.49 10.13 -8.80
N ARG A 234 -6.13 10.10 -7.52
CA ARG A 234 -4.97 9.37 -7.05
C ARG A 234 -5.21 7.87 -7.27
N ASN A 235 -4.33 7.23 -8.03
CA ASN A 235 -4.23 5.78 -8.09
C ASN A 235 -2.98 5.36 -7.34
N ASN A 236 -3.14 4.87 -6.11
CA ASN A 236 -2.03 4.44 -5.25
C ASN A 236 -1.36 3.14 -5.72
N GLN A 237 -1.80 2.55 -6.84
CA GLN A 237 -1.21 1.37 -7.46
C GLN A 237 -1.05 0.23 -6.45
N ARG A 238 -2.14 -0.14 -5.77
CA ARG A 238 -2.15 -1.16 -4.71
C ARG A 238 -1.20 -0.83 -3.55
N MET A 239 -1.20 0.44 -3.18
CA MET A 239 -0.35 1.07 -2.16
C MET A 239 1.16 1.02 -2.46
N MET A 240 1.58 0.83 -3.71
CA MET A 240 3.00 0.83 -4.08
C MET A 240 3.70 2.13 -3.67
N ASP A 241 3.04 3.28 -3.77
CA ASP A 241 3.58 4.56 -3.30
C ASP A 241 3.97 4.51 -1.82
N ARG A 242 3.08 4.00 -0.97
CA ARG A 242 3.31 3.84 0.47
C ARG A 242 4.39 2.81 0.76
N GLU A 243 4.49 1.75 -0.03
CA GLU A 243 5.59 0.78 0.08
C GLU A 243 6.95 1.42 -0.20
N MET A 244 7.04 2.24 -1.24
CA MET A 244 8.26 2.97 -1.57
C MET A 244 8.67 3.91 -0.43
N ALA A 245 7.72 4.68 0.11
CA ALA A 245 7.97 5.53 1.27
C ALA A 245 8.41 4.73 2.51
N LEU A 246 7.77 3.60 2.80
CA LEU A 246 8.10 2.74 3.93
C LEU A 246 9.50 2.13 3.79
N ARG A 247 9.83 1.61 2.60
CA ARG A 247 11.16 1.07 2.27
C ARG A 247 12.25 2.13 2.44
N PHE A 248 12.02 3.35 1.95
CA PHE A 248 12.93 4.47 2.20
C PHE A 248 13.14 4.70 3.70
N CYS A 249 12.05 4.87 4.46
CA CYS A 249 12.14 5.16 5.89
C CYS A 249 12.90 4.07 6.64
N ALA A 250 12.62 2.80 6.34
CA ALA A 250 13.25 1.66 7.00
C ALA A 250 14.76 1.59 6.72
N PHE A 251 15.17 1.67 5.45
CA PHE A 251 16.59 1.57 5.06
C PHE A 251 17.38 2.87 5.24
N TYR A 252 16.71 4.01 5.41
CA TYR A 252 17.36 5.26 5.80
C TYR A 252 17.65 5.29 7.31
N THR A 253 16.73 4.75 8.12
CA THR A 253 16.81 4.81 9.58
C THR A 253 17.65 3.68 10.17
N LEU A 254 17.52 2.46 9.63
CA LEU A 254 18.20 1.28 10.15
C LEU A 254 19.40 0.91 9.25
N PRO A 255 20.52 0.50 9.85
CA PRO A 255 21.64 -0.02 9.07
C PRO A 255 21.24 -1.32 8.37
N VAL A 256 21.80 -1.58 7.19
CA VAL A 256 21.41 -2.73 6.35
C VAL A 256 21.64 -4.08 7.04
N GLU A 257 22.53 -4.13 8.02
CA GLU A 257 22.79 -5.30 8.87
C GLU A 257 21.59 -5.68 9.75
N GLU A 258 20.70 -4.73 10.10
CA GLU A 258 19.43 -5.07 10.76
C GLU A 258 18.50 -5.84 9.82
N TYR A 259 18.56 -5.57 8.51
CA TYR A 259 17.81 -6.33 7.53
C TYR A 259 18.28 -7.79 7.43
N ALA A 260 19.58 -8.05 7.61
CA ALA A 260 20.13 -9.41 7.62
C ALA A 260 19.57 -10.30 8.74
N LYS A 261 19.01 -9.69 9.80
CA LYS A 261 18.38 -10.39 10.93
C LYS A 261 16.92 -10.74 10.66
N ALA A 262 16.31 -10.14 9.64
CA ALA A 262 14.92 -10.40 9.29
C ALA A 262 14.79 -11.67 8.45
N THR A 263 13.67 -12.37 8.62
CA THR A 263 13.34 -13.57 7.85
C THR A 263 12.97 -13.25 6.40
N SER A 264 12.44 -12.05 6.15
CA SER A 264 12.06 -11.54 4.83
C SER A 264 12.00 -10.01 4.83
N LEU A 265 11.84 -9.42 3.64
CA LEU A 265 11.53 -7.99 3.50
C LEU A 265 10.23 -7.63 4.20
N ASP A 266 9.21 -8.46 4.08
CA ASP A 266 7.93 -8.23 4.76
C ASP A 266 8.06 -8.23 6.28
N ALA A 267 8.81 -9.18 6.86
CA ALA A 267 9.06 -9.22 8.30
C ALA A 267 9.83 -7.96 8.76
N PHE A 268 10.82 -7.53 7.98
CA PHE A 268 11.57 -6.31 8.26
C PHE A 268 10.68 -5.06 8.23
N LEU A 269 9.90 -4.87 7.16
CA LEU A 269 9.02 -3.71 7.00
C LEU A 269 7.86 -3.72 8.00
N LEU A 270 7.34 -4.90 8.36
CA LEU A 270 6.32 -5.05 9.40
C LEU A 270 6.88 -4.62 10.77
N LYS A 271 8.06 -5.10 11.14
CA LYS A 271 8.73 -4.71 12.39
C LYS A 271 9.03 -3.21 12.42
N PHE A 272 9.49 -2.64 11.30
CA PHE A 272 9.73 -1.21 11.20
C PHE A 272 8.44 -0.38 11.35
N THR A 273 7.35 -0.83 10.72
CA THR A 273 6.03 -0.20 10.85
C THR A 273 5.54 -0.21 12.30
N GLN A 274 5.72 -1.34 13.01
CA GLN A 274 5.41 -1.45 14.43
C GLN A 274 6.23 -0.46 15.28
N SER A 275 7.52 -0.29 14.98
CA SER A 275 8.33 0.70 15.71
C SER A 275 7.88 2.15 15.47
N ILE A 276 7.23 2.46 14.34
CA ILE A 276 6.55 3.75 14.15
C ILE A 276 5.28 3.82 15.01
N ASP A 277 4.47 2.76 15.02
CA ASP A 277 3.21 2.73 15.77
C ASP A 277 3.37 2.71 17.31
N HIS A 278 4.53 2.29 17.81
CA HIS A 278 4.83 2.14 19.24
C HIS A 278 5.89 3.13 19.76
N GLN A 279 6.11 4.26 19.05
CA GLN A 279 7.11 5.28 19.42
C GLN A 279 6.95 5.83 20.85
N HIS A 280 5.75 5.83 21.40
CA HIS A 280 5.48 6.30 22.76
C HIS A 280 5.60 5.21 23.84
N GLU A 281 5.63 3.94 23.45
CA GLU A 281 5.65 2.78 24.36
C GLU A 281 7.04 2.16 24.51
N THR A 282 7.91 2.39 23.52
CA THR A 282 9.26 1.87 23.48
C THR A 282 10.23 3.04 23.52
N ASN A 283 11.37 2.91 24.23
CA ASN A 283 12.49 3.87 24.14
C ASN A 283 13.16 3.88 22.73
N SER A 284 12.42 3.53 21.68
CA SER A 284 12.90 3.49 20.31
C SER A 284 12.97 4.92 19.75
N THR A 285 14.13 5.26 19.22
CA THR A 285 14.53 6.58 18.74
C THR A 285 14.08 6.84 17.29
N ILE A 286 12.94 6.29 16.85
CA ILE A 286 12.46 6.57 15.49
C ILE A 286 11.88 7.99 15.47
N ASP A 287 12.56 8.88 14.76
CA ASP A 287 12.13 10.26 14.56
C ASP A 287 11.49 10.41 13.18
N THR A 288 10.16 10.53 13.17
CA THR A 288 9.37 10.77 11.94
C THR A 288 9.69 12.11 11.30
N GLY A 289 10.09 13.13 12.06
CA GLY A 289 10.50 14.42 11.53
C GLY A 289 11.78 14.34 10.71
N THR A 290 12.80 13.66 11.23
CA THR A 290 14.05 13.41 10.50
C THR A 290 13.81 12.61 9.22
N MET A 291 12.98 11.55 9.29
CA MET A 291 12.62 10.77 8.11
C MET A 291 11.86 11.61 7.06
N THR A 292 10.90 12.44 7.47
CA THR A 292 10.18 13.34 6.55
C THR A 292 11.13 14.32 5.87
N ALA A 293 12.04 14.94 6.61
CA ALA A 293 13.00 15.89 6.04
C ALA A 293 13.97 15.21 5.05
N ALA A 294 14.43 14.00 5.38
CA ALA A 294 15.29 13.22 4.49
C ALA A 294 14.55 12.75 3.23
N PHE A 295 13.30 12.31 3.37
CA PHE A 295 12.46 11.89 2.24
C PHE A 295 12.19 13.05 1.28
N ASP A 296 11.74 14.20 1.78
CA ASP A 296 11.48 15.38 0.96
C ASP A 296 12.74 15.84 0.22
N ARG A 297 13.90 15.88 0.91
CA ARG A 297 15.19 16.21 0.30
C ARG A 297 15.59 15.21 -0.78
N ALA A 298 15.45 13.91 -0.53
CA ALA A 298 15.72 12.86 -1.53
C ALA A 298 14.84 13.02 -2.78
N MET A 299 13.54 13.33 -2.60
CA MET A 299 12.62 13.52 -3.72
C MET A 299 12.95 14.77 -4.54
N ARG A 300 13.27 15.90 -3.89
CA ARG A 300 13.71 17.13 -4.56
C ARG A 300 15.01 16.91 -5.33
N ASN A 301 16.01 16.29 -4.69
CA ASN A 301 17.27 15.95 -5.33
C ASN A 301 17.07 15.03 -6.52
N ALA A 302 16.23 14.00 -6.40
CA ALA A 302 15.91 13.11 -7.51
C ALA A 302 15.20 13.85 -8.67
N ASN A 303 14.28 14.76 -8.36
CA ASN A 303 13.64 15.59 -9.38
C ASN A 303 14.64 16.46 -10.15
N GLU A 304 15.49 17.20 -9.42
CA GLU A 304 16.43 18.14 -10.01
C GLU A 304 17.57 17.45 -10.75
N ILE A 305 18.11 16.37 -10.17
CA ILE A 305 19.25 15.66 -10.74
C ILE A 305 18.81 14.67 -11.82
N MET A 306 17.81 13.83 -11.56
CA MET A 306 17.42 12.74 -12.47
C MET A 306 16.23 13.07 -13.38
N GLY A 307 15.38 14.04 -12.97
CA GLY A 307 14.20 14.46 -13.73
C GLY A 307 13.30 13.30 -14.12
N ARG A 308 12.91 13.23 -15.40
CA ARG A 308 12.00 12.19 -15.91
C ARG A 308 12.57 10.76 -15.83
N GLY A 309 13.87 10.61 -15.64
CA GLY A 309 14.56 9.33 -15.47
C GLY A 309 14.66 8.87 -14.01
N ALA A 310 14.19 9.67 -13.05
CA ALA A 310 14.17 9.29 -11.65
C ALA A 310 13.41 7.97 -11.44
N PHE A 311 13.99 7.09 -10.64
CA PHE A 311 13.38 5.86 -10.12
C PHE A 311 12.98 4.83 -11.18
N ARG A 312 13.58 4.91 -12.36
CA ARG A 312 13.23 4.07 -13.52
C ARG A 312 14.37 3.17 -13.93
N LEU A 313 14.01 1.98 -14.40
CA LEU A 313 14.97 1.09 -15.03
C LEU A 313 15.55 1.76 -16.27
N TRP A 314 16.84 1.59 -16.47
CA TRP A 314 17.53 2.07 -17.67
C TRP A 314 18.18 0.88 -18.37
N THR A 315 18.03 0.83 -19.69
CA THR A 315 18.62 -0.21 -20.53
C THR A 315 19.76 0.41 -21.34
N PRO A 316 20.98 -0.13 -21.24
CA PRO A 316 22.11 0.34 -22.04
C PRO A 316 21.81 0.33 -23.54
N GLY A 317 22.13 1.44 -24.22
CA GLY A 317 21.88 1.60 -25.66
C GLY A 317 20.48 2.11 -26.02
N GLU A 318 19.52 2.12 -25.09
CA GLU A 318 18.21 2.75 -25.29
C GLU A 318 18.20 4.16 -24.67
N SER A 319 18.47 5.18 -25.48
CA SER A 319 18.55 6.58 -25.04
C SER A 319 17.22 7.32 -25.07
N SER A 320 16.21 6.84 -25.81
CA SER A 320 14.95 7.55 -26.04
C SER A 320 13.74 7.02 -25.28
N ARG A 321 13.78 5.78 -24.76
CA ARG A 321 12.64 5.16 -24.09
C ARG A 321 12.73 5.35 -22.59
N ARG A 322 11.70 6.00 -22.02
CA ARG A 322 11.51 6.08 -20.56
C ARG A 322 11.18 4.68 -20.04
N GLY A 323 12.05 4.12 -19.21
CA GLY A 323 11.85 2.81 -18.59
C GLY A 323 10.74 2.83 -17.52
N PRO A 324 10.25 1.65 -17.12
CA PRO A 324 9.21 1.55 -16.11
C PRO A 324 9.73 1.97 -14.73
N LEU A 325 8.80 2.44 -13.90
CA LEU A 325 9.08 2.75 -12.51
C LEU A 325 9.39 1.46 -11.73
N ASN A 326 10.42 1.49 -10.88
CA ASN A 326 10.88 0.31 -10.14
C ASN A 326 11.21 0.64 -8.67
N ARG A 327 10.75 -0.21 -7.74
CA ARG A 327 10.88 0.00 -6.28
C ARG A 327 12.33 -0.10 -5.79
N ALA A 328 13.10 -1.04 -6.31
CA ALA A 328 14.51 -1.20 -5.96
C ALA A 328 15.36 -0.02 -6.46
N ILE A 329 15.08 0.50 -7.67
CA ILE A 329 15.74 1.72 -8.17
C ILE A 329 15.33 2.94 -7.32
N PHE A 330 14.08 3.03 -6.90
CA PHE A 330 13.64 4.08 -5.98
C PHE A 330 14.46 4.08 -4.69
N GLU A 331 14.55 2.94 -4.01
CA GLU A 331 15.37 2.81 -2.79
C GLU A 331 16.82 3.22 -3.06
N SER A 332 17.43 2.65 -4.11
CA SER A 332 18.82 2.90 -4.52
C SER A 332 19.11 4.39 -4.70
N GLN A 333 18.31 5.08 -5.52
CA GLN A 333 18.54 6.49 -5.84
C GLN A 333 18.14 7.41 -4.69
N ALA A 334 16.96 7.19 -4.08
CA ALA A 334 16.46 8.07 -3.02
C ALA A 334 17.40 8.05 -1.80
N ILE A 335 17.84 6.87 -1.36
CA ILE A 335 18.73 6.74 -0.20
C ILE A 335 20.13 7.30 -0.50
N ALA A 336 20.63 7.17 -1.73
CA ALA A 336 21.91 7.75 -2.11
C ALA A 336 21.88 9.29 -2.17
N LEU A 337 20.74 9.88 -2.56
CA LEU A 337 20.56 11.32 -2.68
C LEU A 337 20.12 11.98 -1.37
N ALA A 338 19.69 11.20 -0.38
CA ALA A 338 19.08 11.70 0.85
C ALA A 338 20.03 12.51 1.73
N ASP A 339 21.33 12.25 1.74
CA ASP A 339 22.25 12.89 2.71
C ASP A 339 22.93 14.17 2.21
N TYR A 340 22.60 14.61 0.99
CA TYR A 340 23.24 15.77 0.36
C TYR A 340 22.25 16.92 0.16
N SER A 341 22.75 18.15 0.31
CA SER A 341 22.04 19.35 -0.13
C SER A 341 22.02 19.44 -1.65
N LEU A 342 21.03 20.15 -2.22
CA LEU A 342 20.94 20.31 -3.66
C LEU A 342 22.16 21.07 -4.21
N GLU A 343 22.67 22.03 -3.45
CA GLU A 343 23.84 22.84 -3.77
C GLU A 343 25.11 22.00 -3.94
N GLN A 344 25.23 20.89 -3.20
CA GLN A 344 26.32 19.92 -3.36
C GLN A 344 26.17 19.09 -4.64
N LEU A 345 24.94 18.75 -5.03
CA LEU A 345 24.69 17.84 -6.15
C LEU A 345 24.57 18.57 -7.50
N GLN A 346 24.02 19.78 -7.53
CA GLN A 346 23.71 20.54 -8.75
C GLN A 346 24.91 20.70 -9.69
N PRO A 347 26.13 21.06 -9.21
CA PRO A 347 27.30 21.23 -10.08
C PRO A 347 27.71 19.92 -10.78
N HIS A 348 27.40 18.78 -10.17
CA HIS A 348 27.78 17.45 -10.63
C HIS A 348 26.62 16.67 -11.27
N LYS A 349 25.52 17.35 -11.61
CA LYS A 349 24.29 16.72 -12.13
C LYS A 349 24.55 15.71 -13.25
N GLN A 350 25.35 16.08 -14.26
CA GLN A 350 25.61 15.20 -15.39
C GLN A 350 26.46 13.99 -15.00
N ASP A 351 27.44 14.18 -14.11
CA ASP A 351 28.32 13.11 -13.63
C ASP A 351 27.54 12.11 -12.79
N ILE A 352 26.64 12.58 -11.91
CA ILE A 352 25.76 11.73 -11.09
C ILE A 352 24.83 10.92 -11.98
N GLN A 353 24.16 11.56 -12.95
CA GLN A 353 23.30 10.86 -13.92
C GLN A 353 24.07 9.78 -14.68
N ASN A 354 25.27 10.10 -15.14
CA ASN A 354 26.12 9.16 -15.86
C ASN A 354 26.54 8.00 -14.95
N ALA A 355 26.99 8.29 -13.73
CA ALA A 355 27.39 7.27 -12.77
C ALA A 355 26.24 6.31 -12.44
N PHE A 356 25.03 6.82 -12.21
CA PHE A 356 23.85 6.00 -11.97
C PHE A 356 23.49 5.12 -13.19
N ARG A 357 23.62 5.63 -14.42
CA ARG A 357 23.45 4.80 -15.63
C ARG A 357 24.53 3.73 -15.75
N GLN A 358 25.78 4.07 -15.44
CA GLN A 358 26.91 3.13 -15.48
C GLN A 358 26.76 1.99 -14.47
N LEU A 359 26.02 2.18 -13.36
CA LEU A 359 25.71 1.09 -12.43
C LEU A 359 24.96 -0.06 -13.12
N PHE A 360 24.09 0.21 -14.11
CA PHE A 360 23.41 -0.85 -14.87
C PHE A 360 24.35 -1.68 -15.76
N LEU A 361 25.59 -1.23 -15.98
CA LEU A 361 26.60 -2.04 -16.66
C LEU A 361 27.32 -3.01 -15.70
N ASN A 362 27.14 -2.82 -14.39
CA ASN A 362 27.67 -3.74 -13.39
C ASN A 362 26.64 -4.88 -13.16
N PRO A 363 26.98 -6.15 -13.46
CA PRO A 363 26.06 -7.28 -13.31
C PRO A 363 25.51 -7.44 -11.89
N ASP A 364 26.30 -7.10 -10.86
CA ASP A 364 25.87 -7.21 -9.47
C ASP A 364 24.79 -6.18 -9.13
N TYR A 365 24.89 -4.96 -9.66
CA TYR A 365 23.86 -3.94 -9.46
C TYR A 365 22.62 -4.22 -10.31
N ASP A 366 22.81 -4.58 -11.58
CA ASP A 366 21.69 -4.90 -12.48
C ASP A 366 20.85 -6.06 -11.94
N THR A 367 21.50 -7.11 -11.42
CA THR A 367 20.84 -8.20 -10.69
C THR A 367 20.12 -7.66 -9.46
N ALA A 368 20.79 -6.83 -8.64
CA ALA A 368 20.24 -6.33 -7.38
C ALA A 368 18.96 -5.49 -7.51
N VAL A 369 18.67 -4.97 -8.70
CA VAL A 369 17.51 -4.12 -8.99
C VAL A 369 16.49 -4.77 -9.94
N ARG A 370 16.82 -5.91 -10.56
CA ARG A 370 15.93 -6.63 -11.50
C ARG A 370 15.53 -8.04 -11.05
N VAL A 371 16.34 -8.72 -10.25
CA VAL A 371 16.16 -10.14 -9.92
C VAL A 371 16.38 -10.40 -8.43
N GLY A 372 15.43 -11.07 -7.78
CA GLY A 372 15.58 -11.47 -6.38
C GLY A 372 15.92 -10.28 -5.46
N THR A 373 15.24 -9.15 -5.68
CA THR A 373 15.49 -7.87 -5.01
C THR A 373 15.33 -7.96 -3.48
N GLY A 374 14.67 -9.00 -2.96
CA GLY A 374 14.58 -9.25 -1.52
C GLY A 374 15.87 -9.76 -0.85
N SER A 375 16.85 -10.32 -1.56
CA SER A 375 18.02 -10.92 -0.87
C SER A 375 18.90 -9.87 -0.19
N PHE A 376 19.42 -10.16 1.02
CA PHE A 376 20.30 -9.23 1.75
C PHE A 376 21.44 -8.68 0.89
N LEU A 377 22.10 -9.55 0.12
CA LEU A 377 23.20 -9.15 -0.75
C LEU A 377 22.74 -8.15 -1.81
N ASN A 378 21.59 -8.39 -2.45
CA ASN A 378 21.02 -7.47 -3.44
C ASN A 378 20.61 -6.15 -2.81
N VAL A 379 19.95 -6.17 -1.64
CA VAL A 379 19.61 -4.95 -0.88
C VAL A 379 20.88 -4.15 -0.57
N SER A 380 21.89 -4.77 0.03
CA SER A 380 23.14 -4.11 0.37
C SER A 380 23.83 -3.49 -0.85
N ARG A 381 23.91 -4.23 -1.97
CA ARG A 381 24.52 -3.74 -3.22
C ARG A 381 23.78 -2.52 -3.76
N ARG A 382 22.45 -2.58 -3.91
CA ARG A 382 21.69 -1.47 -4.49
C ARG A 382 21.68 -0.22 -3.60
N LEU A 383 21.85 -0.36 -2.28
CA LEU A 383 21.94 0.79 -1.37
C LEU A 383 23.34 1.41 -1.35
N ASN A 384 24.40 0.59 -1.36
CA ASN A 384 25.77 1.06 -1.14
C ASN A 384 26.48 1.52 -2.42
N MET A 385 26.24 0.86 -3.56
CA MET A 385 26.89 1.23 -4.83
C MET A 385 26.57 2.66 -5.31
N PRO A 386 25.31 3.14 -5.31
CA PRO A 386 25.01 4.52 -5.69
C PRO A 386 25.57 5.53 -4.67
N LYS A 387 25.59 5.21 -3.38
CA LYS A 387 26.22 6.05 -2.34
C LYS A 387 27.72 6.22 -2.60
N ALA A 388 28.42 5.14 -2.90
CA ALA A 388 29.85 5.18 -3.23
C ALA A 388 30.12 5.96 -4.52
N ALA A 389 29.23 5.85 -5.51
CA ALA A 389 29.33 6.61 -6.75
C ALA A 389 29.20 8.12 -6.51
N ILE A 390 28.23 8.58 -5.71
CA ILE A 390 28.11 9.99 -5.35
C ILE A 390 29.30 10.46 -4.52
N ALA A 391 29.71 9.69 -3.51
CA ALA A 391 30.84 10.05 -2.65
C ALA A 391 32.14 10.27 -3.45
N LYS A 392 32.39 9.46 -4.48
CA LYS A 392 33.54 9.61 -5.38
C LYS A 392 33.48 10.86 -6.26
N ILE A 393 32.28 11.32 -6.60
CA ILE A 393 32.09 12.53 -7.43
C ILE A 393 32.29 13.80 -6.59
N LEU A 394 31.90 13.75 -5.31
CA LEU A 394 31.95 14.88 -4.39
C LEU A 394 33.24 14.96 -3.57
N SER A 395 34.08 13.93 -3.61
CA SER A 395 35.45 13.92 -3.05
C SER A 395 36.42 14.63 -3.98
#